data_AF-A0A1B2I3R7-F1
#
_entry.id   AF-A0A1B2I3R7-F1
#
_cell.length_a   1.000
_cell.length_b   1.000
_cell.length_c   1.000
_cell.angle_alpha   90.00
_cell.angle_beta   90.00
_cell.angle_gamma   90.00
#
_symmetry.space_group_name_H-M   'P 1'
#
loop_
_entity.id
_entity.type
_entity.pdbx_description
1 polymer ?
#
loop_
_entity_poly.entity_id
_entity_poly.type
_entity_poly.pdbx_seq_one_letter_code
_entity_poly.pdbx_strand_id
1 'polypeptide(L)'
;MIDTKLMRLLRLEAGLTQMDMAERTGISQAHYSFIEKGKRIPAIPYLEAIAAVFGGTAKDFIVEEANPPTTRKVARSRTRESGMAAVA
;
A
#
# COMPACT_ATOMS: atom_id res chain seq x y z
N MET A 1 11.27 6.69 -4.20
CA MET A 1 10.20 5.67 -4.14
C MET A 1 10.02 5.19 -2.70
N ILE A 2 8.91 4.54 -2.37
CA ILE A 2 8.72 3.89 -1.06
C ILE A 2 9.21 2.44 -1.14
N ASP A 3 10.10 2.02 -0.24
CA ASP A 3 10.59 0.64 -0.16
C ASP A 3 9.57 -0.27 0.54
N THR A 4 8.60 -0.74 -0.25
CA THR A 4 7.55 -1.64 0.26
C THR A 4 8.06 -3.06 0.54
N LYS A 5 9.23 -3.43 0.00
CA LYS A 5 9.87 -4.73 0.27
C LYS A 5 10.42 -4.74 1.69
N LEU A 6 11.11 -3.66 2.08
CA LEU A 6 11.59 -3.46 3.45
C LEU A 6 10.42 -3.46 4.45
N MET A 7 9.32 -2.75 4.14
CA MET A 7 8.11 -2.77 4.98
C MET A 7 7.59 -4.18 5.26
N ARG A 8 7.49 -5.01 4.21
CA ARG A 8 7.02 -6.39 4.34
C ARG A 8 7.99 -7.24 5.16
N LEU A 9 9.29 -7.08 4.93
CA LEU A 9 10.34 -7.82 5.64
C LEU A 9 10.28 -7.52 7.14
N LEU A 10 10.30 -6.25 7.54
CA LEU A 10 10.23 -5.83 8.95
C LEU A 10 8.95 -6.32 9.62
N ARG A 11 7.82 -6.26 8.92
CA ARG A 11 6.54 -6.79 9.43
C ARG A 11 6.65 -8.28 9.75
N LEU A 12 7.24 -9.08 8.84
CA LEU A 12 7.39 -10.52 9.02
C LEU A 12 8.40 -10.88 10.10
N GLU A 13 9.52 -10.17 10.19
CA GLU A 13 10.52 -10.34 11.26
C GLU A 13 9.95 -10.02 12.65
N ALA A 14 9.07 -9.03 12.74
CA ALA A 14 8.34 -8.70 13.95
C ALA A 14 7.18 -9.67 14.26
N GLY A 15 6.93 -10.68 13.43
CA GLY A 15 5.83 -11.64 13.60
C GLY A 15 4.43 -11.02 13.44
N LEU A 16 4.32 -9.86 12.79
CA LEU A 16 3.08 -9.10 12.67
C LEU A 16 2.29 -9.49 11.43
N THR A 17 0.97 -9.58 11.56
CA THR A 17 0.04 -9.70 10.43
C THR A 17 -0.23 -8.33 9.80
N GLN A 18 -0.87 -8.30 8.63
CA GLN A 18 -1.37 -7.05 8.05
C GLN A 18 -2.48 -6.41 8.90
N MET A 19 -3.19 -7.20 9.71
CA MET A 19 -4.18 -6.67 10.65
C MET A 19 -3.51 -5.98 11.83
N ASP A 20 -2.45 -6.56 12.39
CA ASP A 20 -1.69 -5.94 13.48
C ASP A 20 -1.12 -4.57 13.07
N MET A 21 -0.65 -4.46 11.83
CA MET A 21 -0.18 -3.18 11.29
C MET A 21 -1.31 -2.17 11.14
N ALA A 22 -2.48 -2.62 10.67
CA ALA A 22 -3.66 -1.77 10.53
C ALA A 22 -4.09 -1.18 11.89
N GLU A 23 -4.15 -2.03 12.92
CA GLU A 23 -4.49 -1.64 14.29
C GLU A 23 -3.47 -0.64 14.87
N ARG A 24 -2.17 -0.92 14.71
CA ARG A 24 -1.10 -0.07 15.25
C ARG A 24 -0.98 1.29 14.55
N THR A 25 -1.35 1.37 13.28
CA THR A 25 -1.19 2.58 12.46
C THR A 25 -2.49 3.36 12.24
N GLY A 26 -3.63 2.82 12.71
CA GLY A 26 -4.93 3.47 12.58
C GLY A 26 -5.50 3.50 11.16
N ILE A 27 -5.00 2.67 10.24
CA ILE A 27 -5.51 2.55 8.87
C ILE A 27 -6.24 1.22 8.68
N SER A 28 -7.07 1.10 7.65
CA SER A 28 -7.69 -0.19 7.35
C SER A 28 -6.67 -1.22 6.86
N GLN A 29 -6.92 -2.49 7.16
CA GLN A 29 -6.09 -3.60 6.65
C GLN A 29 -5.99 -3.60 5.12
N ALA A 30 -7.08 -3.25 4.42
CA ALA A 30 -7.08 -3.11 2.97
C ALA A 30 -6.14 -1.99 2.50
N HIS A 31 -6.12 -0.85 3.21
CA HIS A 31 -5.21 0.26 2.92
C HIS A 31 -3.75 -0.15 3.12
N TYR A 32 -3.42 -0.78 4.25
CA TYR A 32 -2.09 -1.33 4.50
C TYR A 32 -1.68 -2.34 3.42
N SER A 33 -2.59 -3.25 3.04
CA SER A 33 -2.34 -4.23 1.98
C SER A 33 -2.02 -3.58 0.63
N PHE A 34 -2.66 -2.46 0.29
CA PHE A 34 -2.35 -1.71 -0.94
C PHE A 34 -0.99 -1.00 -0.87
N ILE A 35 -0.62 -0.49 0.30
CA ILE A 35 0.70 0.11 0.53
C ILE A 35 1.80 -0.95 0.38
N GLU A 36 1.70 -2.07 1.10
CA GLU A 36 2.71 -3.15 1.05
C GLU A 36 2.89 -3.73 -0.36
N LYS A 37 1.80 -3.80 -1.16
CA LYS A 37 1.84 -4.25 -2.56
C LYS A 37 2.34 -3.19 -3.55
N GLY A 38 2.70 -1.99 -3.09
CA GLY A 38 3.09 -0.87 -3.95
C GLY A 38 1.97 -0.32 -4.83
N LYS A 39 0.71 -0.64 -4.53
CA LYS A 39 -0.47 -0.17 -5.28
C LYS A 39 -0.90 1.23 -4.85
N ARG A 40 -0.50 1.67 -3.66
CA ARG A 40 -0.73 3.02 -3.16
C ARG A 40 0.48 3.55 -2.43
N ILE A 41 0.76 4.83 -2.66
CA ILE A 41 1.76 5.58 -1.93
C ILE A 41 1.08 6.13 -0.67
N PRO A 42 1.55 5.80 0.55
CA PRO A 42 0.99 6.36 1.77
C PRO A 42 1.26 7.87 1.84
N ALA A 43 0.32 8.63 2.39
CA ALA A 43 0.60 9.99 2.81
C ALA A 43 1.63 9.98 3.95
N ILE A 44 2.40 11.06 4.09
CA ILE A 44 3.49 11.16 5.08
C ILE A 44 3.04 10.76 6.51
N PRO A 45 1.87 11.17 7.04
CA PRO A 45 1.47 10.77 8.39
C PRO A 45 1.33 9.25 8.55
N TYR A 46 0.86 8.53 7.52
CA TYR A 46 0.77 7.07 7.56
C TYR A 46 2.12 6.40 7.39
N LEU A 47 3.01 7.00 6.60
CA LEU A 47 4.37 6.51 6.46
C LEU A 47 5.15 6.64 7.77
N GLU A 48 5.01 7.77 8.47
CA GLU A 48 5.55 7.97 9.82
C GLU A 48 4.96 6.98 10.82
N ALA A 49 3.64 6.76 10.80
CA ALA A 49 2.99 5.78 11.68
C ALA A 49 3.52 4.36 11.45
N ILE A 50 3.71 3.95 10.19
CA ILE A 50 4.30 2.65 9.84
C ILE A 50 5.73 2.57 10.35
N ALA A 51 6.54 3.61 10.17
CA ALA A 51 7.93 3.61 10.60
C ALA A 51 8.07 3.56 12.13
N ALA A 52 7.20 4.25 12.85
CA ALA A 52 7.16 4.25 14.30
C ALA A 52 6.93 2.85 14.89
N VAL A 53 6.22 1.95 14.19
CA VAL A 53 6.05 0.54 14.63
C VAL A 53 7.40 -0.18 14.74
N PHE A 54 8.38 0.21 13.94
CA PHE A 54 9.72 -0.38 13.90
C PHE A 54 10.78 0.50 14.59
N GLY A 55 10.37 1.57 15.28
CA GLY A 55 11.29 2.51 15.95
C GLY A 55 12.06 3.43 15.00
N GLY A 56 11.59 3.60 13.75
CA GLY A 56 12.20 4.43 12.73
C GLY A 56 11.39 5.67 12.35
N THR A 57 11.74 6.26 11.21
CA THR A 57 11.10 7.44 10.61
C THR A 57 10.71 7.18 9.16
N ALA A 58 9.87 8.03 8.58
CA ALA A 58 9.49 7.90 7.16
C ALA A 58 10.68 7.82 6.20
N LYS A 59 11.83 8.44 6.54
CA LYS A 59 13.05 8.44 5.73
C LYS A 59 13.62 7.04 5.50
N ASP A 60 13.46 6.14 6.45
CA ASP A 60 13.99 4.77 6.38
C ASP A 60 13.34 3.96 5.26
N PHE A 61 12.17 4.40 4.78
CA PHE A 61 11.43 3.78 3.68
C PHE A 61 11.52 4.56 2.37
N ILE A 62 12.23 5.70 2.32
CA ILE A 62 12.37 6.51 1.11
C ILE A 62 13.70 6.16 0.45
N VAL A 63 13.63 5.59 -0.76
CA VAL A 63 14.80 5.20 -1.55
C VAL A 63 14.89 6.02 -2.83
N GLU A 64 16.12 6.32 -3.26
CA GLU A 64 16.39 6.85 -4.60
C GLU A 64 16.10 5.77 -5.67
N GLU A 65 15.68 6.20 -6.84
CA GLU A 65 15.25 5.31 -7.91
C GLU A 65 16.45 4.60 -8.55
N ALA A 66 16.54 3.29 -8.45
CA ALA A 66 17.22 2.49 -9.47
C ALA A 66 16.22 2.30 -10.63
N ASN A 67 16.32 3.17 -11.65
CA ASN A 67 15.50 3.26 -12.86
C ASN A 67 14.83 1.93 -13.29
N PRO A 68 13.54 1.71 -13.03
CA PRO A 68 12.80 0.57 -13.57
C PRO A 68 12.17 0.93 -14.94
N PRO A 69 12.30 0.08 -15.99
CA PRO A 69 11.67 0.33 -17.28
C PRO A 69 10.13 0.34 -17.14
N THR A 70 9.55 1.51 -17.35
CA THR A 70 8.11 1.77 -17.27
C THR A 70 7.36 1.03 -18.38
N THR A 71 6.96 -0.22 -18.17
CA THR A 71 5.94 -0.86 -19.04
C THR A 71 4.55 -0.47 -18.53
N ARG A 72 4.05 0.65 -19.05
CA ARG A 72 2.65 1.09 -18.84
C ARG A 72 1.71 0.10 -19.53
N LYS A 73 1.21 -0.91 -18.81
CA LYS A 73 0.06 -1.70 -19.29
C LYS A 73 -1.21 -0.86 -19.14
N VAL A 74 -1.70 -0.33 -20.26
CA VAL A 74 -3.00 0.33 -20.39
C VAL A 74 -4.08 -0.65 -19.90
N ALA A 75 -4.80 -0.26 -18.84
CA ALA A 75 -5.92 -1.04 -18.33
C ALA A 75 -7.03 -1.05 -19.39
N ARG A 76 -7.42 -2.24 -19.87
CA ARG A 76 -8.67 -2.42 -20.63
C ARG A 76 -9.84 -2.10 -19.71
N SER A 77 -10.54 -1.02 -20.00
CA SER A 77 -11.84 -0.67 -19.44
C SER A 77 -12.83 -1.81 -19.74
N ARG A 78 -13.28 -2.51 -18.69
CA ARG A 78 -14.48 -3.34 -18.76
C ARG A 78 -15.66 -2.47 -18.36
N THR A 79 -16.35 -1.88 -19.34
CA THR A 79 -17.69 -1.33 -19.14
C THR A 79 -18.60 -2.52 -18.82
N ARG A 80 -19.15 -2.55 -17.60
CA ARG A 80 -20.28 -3.42 -17.28
C ARG A 80 -21.54 -2.64 -17.61
N GLU A 81 -22.08 -2.85 -18.80
CA GLU A 81 -23.51 -2.59 -19.04
C GLU A 81 -24.27 -3.70 -18.32
N SER A 82 -24.87 -3.37 -17.18
CA SER A 82 -25.90 -4.19 -16.55
C SER A 82 -27.19 -3.41 -16.69
N GLY A 83 -27.98 -3.77 -17.71
CA GLY A 83 -29.37 -3.37 -17.76
C GLY A 83 -30.14 -3.92 -16.58
N MET A 84 -31.07 -3.14 -16.04
CA MET A 84 -32.31 -3.66 -15.46
C MET A 84 -33.37 -2.56 -15.37
N ALA A 85 -34.53 -2.87 -15.96
CA ALA A 85 -35.91 -2.54 -15.58
C ALA A 85 -36.33 -1.05 -15.37
N ALA A 86 -37.56 -0.61 -15.61
CA ALA A 86 -38.76 -1.07 -16.30
C ALA A 86 -39.83 0.04 -16.07
N VAL A 87 -40.90 0.00 -16.86
CA VAL A 87 -42.25 0.54 -16.58
C VAL A 87 -42.48 2.05 -16.71
N ALA A 88 -43.17 2.45 -17.78
CA ALA A 88 -44.56 2.96 -17.76
C ALA A 88 -45.06 3.14 -19.20
#